data_AF-A0A2H0RK52-F1
#
_entry.id   AF-A0A2H0RK52-F1
#
_cell.length_a   1.000
_cell.length_b   1.000
_cell.length_c   1.000
_cell.angle_alpha   90.00
_cell.angle_beta   90.00
_cell.angle_gamma   90.00
#
_symmetry.space_group_name_H-M   'P 1'
#
loop_
_entity.id
_entity.type
_entity.pdbx_description
1 polymer ?
#
loop_
_entity_poly.entity_id
_entity_poly.type
_entity_poly.pdbx_seq_one_letter_code
_entity_poly.pdbx_strand_id
1 'polypeptide(L)'
;MLMIRLLRVGRKHDPSFRVVVTDKRNSTKSGRFIELLGFYDARTDKVELKGERISYWLSVGAKPSGTVNNLLVDAKILAGKKINVLPKKNPPPKTETEVATPSNALSTEKESKEPEESGAKEGEDKSDKATPTEPVKEDTPAK
;
A
#
# COMPACT_ATOMS: atom_id res chain seq x y z
N MET A 1 3.23 -0.80 10.72
CA MET A 1 2.45 -0.15 9.64
C MET A 1 1.80 -1.25 8.85
N LEU A 2 0.49 -1.15 8.64
CA LEU A 2 -0.24 -2.09 7.80
C LEU A 2 0.17 -1.93 6.34
N MET A 3 0.41 -3.06 5.69
CA MET A 3 0.83 -3.16 4.31
C MET A 3 -0.03 -4.16 3.57
N ILE A 4 -0.42 -3.80 2.36
CA ILE A 4 -1.04 -4.73 1.41
C ILE A 4 0.08 -5.28 0.52
N ARG A 5 0.33 -6.58 0.60
CA ARG A 5 1.44 -7.24 -0.09
C ARG A 5 1.06 -8.61 -0.65
N LEU A 6 1.91 -9.12 -1.52
CA LEU A 6 1.78 -10.47 -2.07
C LEU A 6 2.41 -11.48 -1.12
N LEU A 7 1.66 -12.52 -0.77
CA LEU A 7 2.11 -13.71 -0.05
C LEU A 7 2.22 -14.86 -1.05
N ARG A 8 3.40 -15.46 -1.21
CA ARG A 8 3.56 -16.60 -2.14
C ARG A 8 3.00 -17.87 -1.50
N VAL A 9 2.12 -18.56 -2.23
CA VAL A 9 1.48 -19.82 -1.79
C VAL A 9 1.70 -20.94 -2.81
N GLY A 10 2.06 -20.61 -4.05
CA GLY A 10 2.30 -21.60 -5.11
C GLY A 10 3.59 -22.41 -4.95
N ARG A 11 3.71 -23.48 -5.75
CA ARG A 11 4.83 -24.42 -5.74
C ARG A 11 6.10 -23.82 -6.38
N LYS A 12 7.18 -24.60 -6.39
CA LYS A 12 8.36 -24.28 -7.21
C LYS A 12 7.93 -24.22 -8.69
N HIS A 13 8.37 -23.19 -9.42
CA HIS A 13 7.99 -22.92 -10.82
C HIS A 13 6.50 -22.66 -11.09
N ASP A 14 5.67 -22.55 -10.05
CA ASP A 14 4.25 -22.18 -10.19
C ASP A 14 3.95 -20.99 -9.25
N PRO A 15 4.18 -19.75 -9.70
CA PRO A 15 4.11 -18.57 -8.86
C PRO A 15 2.66 -18.10 -8.65
N SER A 16 2.02 -18.65 -7.62
CA SER A 16 0.69 -18.20 -7.17
C SER A 16 0.79 -17.35 -5.89
N PHE A 17 0.08 -16.23 -5.86
CA PHE A 17 0.15 -15.24 -4.78
C PHE A 17 -1.22 -14.92 -4.20
N ARG A 18 -1.27 -14.69 -2.88
CA ARG A 18 -2.42 -14.11 -2.20
C ARG A 18 -2.18 -12.64 -1.93
N VAL A 19 -3.18 -11.80 -2.16
CA VAL A 19 -3.16 -10.39 -1.79
C VAL A 19 -3.65 -10.27 -0.36
N VAL A 20 -2.76 -9.90 0.56
CA VAL A 20 -3.04 -9.93 2.01
C VAL A 20 -2.72 -8.60 2.68
N VAL A 21 -3.48 -8.28 3.73
CA VAL A 21 -3.15 -7.20 4.67
C VAL A 21 -2.35 -7.78 5.82
N THR A 22 -1.17 -7.22 6.08
CA THR A 22 -0.33 -7.66 7.21
C THR A 22 0.53 -6.51 7.71
N ASP A 23 1.08 -6.63 8.91
CA ASP A 23 2.06 -5.65 9.39
C ASP A 23 3.38 -5.80 8.62
N LYS A 24 4.07 -4.69 8.35
CA LYS A 24 5.38 -4.61 7.69
C LYS A 24 6.40 -5.59 8.28
N ARG A 25 6.34 -5.80 9.60
CA ARG A 25 7.27 -6.67 10.35
C ARG A 25 7.12 -8.14 9.99
N ASN A 26 5.95 -8.55 9.50
CA ASN A 26 5.71 -9.94 9.15
C ASN A 26 6.46 -10.33 7.86
N SER A 27 7.02 -11.54 7.85
CA SER A 27 7.73 -12.09 6.70
C SER A 27 6.75 -12.52 5.60
N THR A 28 7.17 -12.36 4.33
CA THR A 28 6.43 -12.81 3.14
C THR A 28 6.19 -14.32 3.09
N LYS A 29 6.83 -15.09 3.98
CA LYS A 29 6.72 -16.55 4.01
C LYS A 29 6.01 -17.07 5.25
N SER A 30 5.81 -16.22 6.26
CA SER A 30 5.34 -16.67 7.58
C SER A 30 3.85 -16.98 7.63
N GLY A 31 3.09 -16.66 6.58
CA GLY A 31 1.64 -16.92 6.52
C GLY A 31 0.78 -16.12 7.51
N ARG A 32 1.39 -15.26 8.35
CA ARG A 32 0.68 -14.39 9.30
C ARG A 32 0.15 -13.15 8.58
N PHE A 33 -1.17 -13.06 8.47
CA PHE A 33 -1.88 -11.91 7.90
C PHE A 33 -3.18 -11.67 8.65
N ILE A 34 -3.73 -10.48 8.51
CA ILE A 34 -4.98 -10.06 9.17
C ILE A 34 -6.17 -10.48 8.31
N GLU A 35 -6.13 -10.16 7.01
CA GLU A 35 -7.21 -10.45 6.09
C GLU A 35 -6.68 -10.81 4.69
N LEU A 36 -7.39 -11.72 4.02
CA LEU A 36 -7.19 -12.08 2.62
C LEU A 36 -8.12 -11.25 1.71
N LEU A 37 -7.51 -10.37 0.91
CA LEU A 37 -8.21 -9.45 0.00
C LEU A 37 -8.38 -9.99 -1.41
N GLY A 38 -7.62 -11.02 -1.78
CA GLY A 38 -7.69 -11.56 -3.13
C GLY A 38 -6.57 -12.53 -3.48
N PHE A 39 -6.48 -12.85 -4.76
CA PHE A 39 -5.51 -13.76 -5.34
C PHE A 39 -4.94 -13.21 -6.66
N TYR A 40 -3.69 -13.52 -6.92
CA TYR A 40 -2.98 -13.19 -8.14
C TYR A 40 -2.16 -14.40 -8.60
N ASP A 41 -2.42 -14.89 -9.80
CA ASP A 41 -1.59 -15.88 -10.47
C ASP A 41 -0.69 -15.20 -11.49
N ALA A 42 0.63 -15.27 -11.29
CA ALA A 42 1.58 -14.65 -12.19
C ALA A 42 1.86 -15.48 -13.46
N ARG A 43 1.39 -16.73 -13.53
CA ARG A 43 1.52 -17.55 -14.74
C ARG A 43 0.36 -17.31 -15.72
N THR A 44 -0.85 -17.16 -15.19
CA THR A 44 -2.06 -16.95 -16.00
C THR A 44 -2.53 -15.49 -16.03
N ASP A 45 -1.82 -14.60 -15.32
CA ASP A 45 -2.18 -13.19 -15.11
C ASP A 45 -3.61 -12.96 -14.60
N LYS A 46 -4.19 -13.98 -13.95
CA LYS A 46 -5.51 -13.90 -13.34
C LYS A 46 -5.44 -13.17 -12.02
N VAL A 47 -6.30 -12.16 -11.86
CA VAL A 47 -6.37 -11.30 -10.69
C VAL A 47 -7.81 -11.29 -10.19
N GLU A 48 -8.01 -11.69 -8.94
CA GLU A 48 -9.29 -11.63 -8.25
C GLU A 48 -9.12 -10.79 -6.98
N LEU A 49 -9.84 -9.67 -6.91
CA LEU A 49 -9.67 -8.67 -5.86
C LEU A 49 -11.02 -8.27 -5.26
N LYS A 50 -11.09 -8.23 -3.92
CA LYS A 50 -12.24 -7.70 -3.18
C LYS A 50 -12.15 -6.18 -3.09
N GLY A 51 -12.63 -5.48 -4.12
CA GLY A 51 -12.50 -4.03 -4.26
C GLY A 51 -13.00 -3.21 -3.07
N GLU A 52 -14.15 -3.58 -2.49
CA GLU A 52 -14.73 -2.91 -1.32
C GLU A 52 -13.81 -2.98 -0.10
N ARG A 53 -13.30 -4.18 0.20
CA ARG A 53 -12.40 -4.40 1.34
C ARG A 53 -11.05 -3.72 1.13
N ILE A 54 -10.53 -3.73 -0.10
CA ILE A 54 -9.29 -3.03 -0.42
C ILE A 54 -9.48 -1.52 -0.17
N SER A 55 -10.59 -0.94 -0.63
CA SER A 55 -10.89 0.48 -0.44
C SER A 55 -10.99 0.85 1.04
N TYR A 56 -11.60 0.00 1.85
CA TYR A 56 -11.63 0.15 3.30
C TYR A 56 -10.21 0.14 3.91
N TRP A 57 -9.36 -0.81 3.54
CA TRP A 57 -8.00 -0.86 4.10
C TRP A 57 -7.14 0.32 3.66
N LEU A 58 -7.35 0.83 2.44
CA LEU A 58 -6.71 2.05 1.97
C LEU A 58 -7.17 3.27 2.78
N SER A 59 -8.45 3.38 3.15
CA SER A 59 -8.95 4.48 3.98
C SER A 59 -8.42 4.42 5.42
N VAL A 60 -8.19 3.22 5.96
CA VAL A 60 -7.53 3.01 7.26
C VAL A 60 -6.02 3.34 7.22
N GLY A 61 -5.45 3.58 6.03
CA GLY A 61 -4.05 3.95 5.85
C GLY A 61 -3.10 2.79 5.60
N ALA A 62 -3.61 1.62 5.18
CA ALA A 62 -2.75 0.53 4.72
C ALA A 62 -2.05 0.92 3.43
N LYS A 63 -0.73 0.70 3.35
CA LYS A 63 0.06 1.03 2.15
C LYS A 63 0.25 -0.18 1.24
N PRO A 64 -0.12 -0.12 -0.05
CA PRO A 64 0.16 -1.20 -0.99
C PRO A 64 1.64 -1.25 -1.37
N SER A 65 2.17 -2.45 -1.66
CA SER A 65 3.50 -2.59 -2.28
C SER A 65 3.46 -2.14 -3.75
N GLY A 66 4.63 -1.85 -4.35
CA GLY A 66 4.70 -1.35 -5.73
C GLY A 66 3.99 -2.23 -6.77
N THR A 67 4.16 -3.55 -6.69
CA THR A 67 3.46 -4.49 -7.58
C THR A 67 1.95 -4.52 -7.32
N VAL A 68 1.54 -4.53 -6.04
CA VAL A 68 0.11 -4.52 -5.69
C VAL A 68 -0.54 -3.22 -6.15
N ASN A 69 0.12 -2.08 -5.99
CA ASN A 69 -0.36 -0.80 -6.51
C ASN A 69 -0.65 -0.89 -8.02
N ASN A 70 0.25 -1.50 -8.79
CA ASN A 70 0.04 -1.67 -10.22
C ASN A 70 -1.19 -2.56 -10.52
N LEU A 71 -1.36 -3.66 -9.79
CA LEU A 71 -2.55 -4.51 -9.91
C LEU A 71 -3.85 -3.77 -9.55
N LEU A 72 -3.82 -2.91 -8.53
CA LEU A 72 -4.98 -2.11 -8.12
C LEU A 72 -5.33 -1.02 -9.14
N VAL A 73 -4.32 -0.43 -9.78
CA VAL A 73 -4.50 0.51 -10.90
C VAL A 73 -5.09 -0.20 -12.11
N ASP A 74 -4.61 -1.40 -12.43
CA ASP A 74 -5.13 -2.22 -13.53
C ASP A 74 -6.58 -2.64 -13.31
N ALA A 75 -6.93 -2.99 -12.06
CA ALA A 75 -8.29 -3.28 -11.65
C ALA A 75 -9.19 -2.04 -11.51
N LYS A 76 -8.67 -0.82 -11.77
CA LYS A 76 -9.39 0.46 -11.63
C LYS A 76 -9.95 0.74 -10.22
N ILE A 77 -9.39 0.09 -9.18
CA ILE A 77 -9.74 0.33 -7.78
C ILE A 77 -9.02 1.58 -7.26
N LEU A 78 -7.77 1.79 -7.71
CA LEU A 78 -6.97 2.98 -7.41
C LEU A 78 -6.77 3.82 -8.68
N ALA A 79 -7.15 5.09 -8.63
CA ALA A 79 -6.83 6.07 -9.65
C ALA A 79 -5.41 6.62 -9.43
N GLY A 80 -4.39 5.84 -9.81
CA GLY A 80 -2.99 6.18 -9.60
C GLY A 80 -2.10 5.84 -10.80
N LYS A 81 -0.90 6.44 -10.85
CA LYS A 81 0.13 6.06 -11.82
C LYS A 81 0.79 4.75 -11.41
N LYS A 82 1.14 3.90 -12.38
CA LYS A 82 1.92 2.68 -12.12
C LYS A 82 3.33 3.05 -11.64
N ILE A 83 3.84 2.27 -10.70
CA ILE A 83 5.16 2.44 -10.10
C ILE A 83 6.13 1.45 -10.76
N ASN A 84 7.30 1.92 -11.16
CA ASN A 84 8.39 1.03 -11.58
C ASN A 84 9.00 0.32 -10.35
N VAL A 85 8.84 -1.00 -10.29
CA VAL A 85 9.30 -1.84 -9.15
C VAL A 85 10.72 -2.38 -9.38
N LEU A 86 11.29 -2.18 -10.57
CA LEU A 86 12.64 -2.62 -10.88
C LEU A 86 13.67 -1.85 -10.03
N PRO A 87 14.73 -2.53 -9.52
CA PRO A 87 15.80 -1.84 -8.83
C PRO A 87 16.49 -0.87 -9.80
N LYS A 88 16.64 0.40 -9.37
CA LYS A 88 17.49 1.35 -10.10
C LYS A 88 18.92 0.88 -9.96
N LYS A 89 19.51 0.38 -11.05
CA LYS A 89 20.93 0.04 -11.09
C LYS A 89 21.70 1.37 -11.08
N ASN A 90 22.33 1.70 -9.96
CA ASN A 90 23.29 2.79 -9.94
C ASN A 90 24.48 2.36 -10.82
N PRO A 91 24.89 3.15 -11.84
CA PRO A 91 26.18 2.92 -12.47
C PRO A 91 27.29 3.02 -11.41
N PRO A 92 28.36 2.21 -11.48
CA PRO A 92 29.49 2.39 -10.58
C PRO A 92 30.01 3.82 -10.73
N PRO A 93 30.40 4.50 -9.64
CA PRO A 93 31.03 5.80 -9.74
C PRO A 93 32.26 5.66 -10.64
N LYS A 94 32.32 6.46 -11.71
CA LYS A 94 33.54 6.56 -12.52
C LYS A 94 34.66 6.93 -11.55
N THR A 95 35.66 6.06 -11.44
CA THR A 95 36.87 6.31 -10.67
C THR A 95 37.58 7.47 -11.35
N GLU A 96 37.42 8.67 -10.79
CA GLU A 96 38.20 9.84 -11.15
C GLU A 96 39.65 9.53 -10.80
N THR A 97 40.47 9.36 -11.84
CA THR A 97 41.92 9.33 -11.71
C THR A 97 42.36 10.77 -11.52
N GLU A 98 42.98 11.05 -10.38
CA GLU A 98 43.62 12.31 -10.03
C GLU A 98 44.62 12.75 -11.10
N VAL A 99 44.51 14.00 -11.60
CA VAL A 99 45.68 14.87 -11.87
C VAL A 99 45.30 16.35 -11.68
N ALA A 100 45.77 16.89 -10.55
CA ALA A 100 46.19 18.26 -10.22
C ALA A 100 45.76 19.47 -11.10
N THR A 101 45.17 20.52 -10.49
CA THR A 101 45.90 21.67 -9.90
C THR A 101 44.93 22.72 -9.27
N PRO A 102 45.37 23.50 -8.25
CA PRO A 102 44.50 24.26 -7.34
C PRO A 102 44.49 25.78 -7.62
N SER A 103 43.35 26.43 -7.39
CA SER A 103 43.13 27.90 -7.28
C SER A 103 41.61 28.10 -7.16
N ASN A 104 40.96 28.92 -6.33
CA ASN A 104 41.25 29.92 -5.31
C ASN A 104 39.85 30.45 -4.86
N ALA A 105 39.76 31.07 -3.67
CA ALA A 105 38.66 31.88 -3.14
C ALA A 105 37.38 31.15 -2.67
N LEU A 106 37.17 30.94 -1.36
CA LEU A 106 36.67 31.91 -0.36
C LEU A 106 35.21 32.34 -0.59
N SER A 107 34.28 31.78 0.18
CA SER A 107 33.15 32.51 0.82
C SER A 107 32.39 31.62 1.80
N THR A 108 32.32 32.13 3.02
CA THR A 108 31.63 31.66 4.22
C THR A 108 30.18 32.17 4.22
N GLU A 109 29.37 31.67 5.17
CA GLU A 109 28.07 32.18 5.70
C GLU A 109 26.82 31.41 5.20
N LYS A 110 26.13 30.65 6.07
CA LYS A 110 25.08 31.05 7.05
C LYS A 110 23.85 31.66 6.36
N GLU A 111 22.58 31.43 6.69
CA GLU A 111 21.84 30.72 7.74
C GLU A 111 20.33 30.96 7.42
N SER A 112 19.43 30.06 7.88
CA SER A 112 18.02 30.31 8.27
C SER A 112 16.95 30.82 7.26
N LYS A 113 15.84 30.06 7.12
CA LYS A 113 14.50 30.38 7.72
C LYS A 113 13.39 29.40 7.26
N GLU A 114 12.91 28.58 8.20
CA GLU A 114 11.47 28.28 8.44
C GLU A 114 10.84 29.51 9.18
N PRO A 115 9.54 29.54 9.55
CA PRO A 115 8.28 29.01 9.00
C PRO A 115 7.15 30.10 9.04
N GLU A 116 5.92 29.75 8.62
CA GLU A 116 4.58 30.21 9.12
C GLU A 116 3.54 29.95 8.00
N GLU A 117 2.48 29.15 8.13
CA GLU A 117 1.42 28.97 9.14
C GLU A 117 0.11 29.69 8.76
N SER A 118 -1.01 29.05 9.16
CA SER A 118 -2.42 29.44 9.13
C SER A 118 -3.20 29.10 7.85
N GLY A 119 -4.37 28.45 7.88
CA GLY A 119 -5.19 28.01 9.01
C GLY A 119 -6.67 28.33 8.78
N ALA A 120 -7.52 27.39 9.24
CA ALA A 120 -8.90 27.58 9.73
C ALA A 120 -10.11 27.31 8.81
N LYS A 121 -10.86 26.25 9.20
CA LYS A 121 -12.30 26.18 9.63
C LYS A 121 -12.96 24.87 9.13
N GLU A 122 -13.32 23.87 9.96
CA GLU A 122 -14.44 23.80 10.96
C GLU A 122 -15.78 24.33 10.41
N GLY A 123 -16.95 23.68 10.49
CA GLY A 123 -17.45 22.48 11.19
C GLY A 123 -18.99 22.45 11.08
N GLU A 124 -19.62 21.43 11.70
CA GLU A 124 -21.09 21.25 11.99
C GLU A 124 -22.03 20.84 10.84
N ASP A 125 -23.09 20.03 11.01
CA ASP A 125 -23.61 19.14 12.08
C ASP A 125 -24.86 18.44 11.48
N LYS A 126 -25.12 17.16 11.83
CA LYS A 126 -26.45 16.68 12.30
C LYS A 126 -26.52 15.16 12.47
N SER A 127 -26.64 14.80 13.73
CA SER A 127 -27.17 13.57 14.32
C SER A 127 -28.71 13.55 14.38
N ASP A 128 -29.33 12.40 14.14
CA ASP A 128 -30.58 11.90 14.76
C ASP A 128 -30.69 10.39 14.42
N LYS A 129 -30.50 9.43 15.34
CA LYS A 129 -31.30 8.97 16.50
C LYS A 129 -32.39 7.93 16.14
N ALA A 130 -32.36 6.83 16.91
CA ALA A 130 -33.44 5.87 17.27
C ALA A 130 -33.49 4.47 16.60
N THR A 131 -32.93 3.48 17.30
CA THR A 131 -33.51 2.13 17.56
C THR A 131 -34.61 2.22 18.65
N PRO A 132 -35.51 1.23 18.95
CA PRO A 132 -35.29 -0.24 18.98
C PRO A 132 -36.53 -1.18 18.72
N THR A 133 -36.33 -2.50 18.95
CA THR A 133 -37.28 -3.60 19.35
C THR A 133 -38.33 -4.12 18.34
N GLU A 134 -38.79 -5.39 18.28
CA GLU A 134 -38.38 -6.78 18.67
C GLU A 134 -39.54 -7.71 18.12
N PRO A 135 -39.77 -8.98 18.55
CA PRO A 135 -39.64 -10.24 17.78
C PRO A 135 -40.96 -10.94 17.36
N VAL A 136 -40.93 -11.87 16.39
CA VAL A 136 -41.92 -12.98 16.31
C VAL A 136 -41.28 -14.27 15.74
N LYS A 137 -41.44 -15.36 16.49
CA LYS A 137 -41.22 -16.79 16.16
C LYS A 137 -42.30 -17.32 15.21
N GLU A 138 -42.00 -18.33 14.39
CA GLU A 138 -42.77 -19.59 14.21
C GLU A 138 -42.06 -20.45 13.12
N ASP A 139 -41.53 -21.63 13.44
CA ASP A 139 -42.21 -22.97 13.43
C ASP A 139 -42.45 -23.47 11.97
N THR A 140 -41.65 -24.42 11.45
CA THR A 140 -41.82 -25.91 11.40
C THR A 140 -41.77 -26.39 9.92
N PRO A 141 -41.74 -27.71 9.56
CA PRO A 141 -40.56 -28.58 9.52
C PRO A 141 -40.34 -29.29 8.14
N ALA A 142 -39.27 -30.09 8.08
CA ALA A 142 -39.01 -31.29 7.27
C ALA A 142 -39.83 -31.58 5.98
N LYS A 143 -39.09 -31.80 4.88
CA LYS A 143 -39.30 -32.93 3.97
C LYS A 143 -37.99 -33.38 3.34
#